data_AF-B9THZ6-F1
#
_entry.id   AF-B9THZ6-F1
#
_cell.length_a   1.000
_cell.length_b   1.000
_cell.length_c   1.000
_cell.angle_alpha   90.00
_cell.angle_beta   90.00
_cell.angle_gamma   90.00
#
_symmetry.space_group_name_H-M   'P 1'
#
loop_
_entity.id
_entity.type
_entity.pdbx_description
1 polymer ?
#
loop_
_entity_poly.entity_id
_entity_poly.type
_entity_poly.pdbx_seq_one_letter_code
_entity_poly.pdbx_strand_id
1 'polypeptide(L)'
;MDGSVAFMRLGNAVSLLAEFPWVYGPKMVYWGDIDTHGYAIMNRARTRFPDLVSVMMDKETFLEYRELWVEEAAQAPEAELPLLTEEEMVVFRGLKDGLWGSQLRLEQERISWEKAINKIRKVSAPQHGSPDLEETNTADGNTCKLTTTIPAF
;
A
#
# COMPACT_ATOMS: atom_id res chain seq x y z
N MET A 1 -0.44 1.67 -16.46
CA MET A 1 0.54 1.51 -15.36
C MET A 1 1.29 0.28 -15.78
N ASP A 2 2.36 0.51 -16.50
CA ASP A 2 3.00 -0.56 -17.25
C ASP A 2 4.01 -1.22 -16.32
N GLY A 3 4.13 -2.55 -16.39
CA GLY A 3 4.98 -3.32 -15.48
C GLY A 3 4.40 -3.54 -14.07
N SER A 4 3.12 -3.24 -13.83
CA SER A 4 2.44 -3.58 -12.57
C SER A 4 1.77 -4.95 -12.65
N VAL A 5 1.87 -5.73 -11.57
CA VAL A 5 1.15 -7.00 -11.39
C VAL A 5 0.19 -6.85 -10.21
N ALA A 6 -1.06 -7.26 -10.40
CA ALA A 6 -2.08 -7.24 -9.34
C ALA A 6 -2.41 -8.66 -8.90
N PHE A 7 -2.40 -8.88 -7.59
CA PHE A 7 -2.90 -10.10 -6.96
C PHE A 7 -4.25 -9.78 -6.30
N MET A 8 -5.28 -10.55 -6.64
CA MET A 8 -6.63 -10.34 -6.13
C MET A 8 -7.11 -11.59 -5.40
N ARG A 9 -8.04 -11.42 -4.45
CA ARG A 9 -8.76 -12.51 -3.75
C ARG A 9 -7.88 -13.48 -2.94
N LEU A 10 -6.72 -13.04 -2.47
CA LEU A 10 -5.89 -13.87 -1.59
C LEU A 10 -6.43 -13.94 -0.15
N GLY A 11 -7.05 -12.85 0.33
CA GLY A 11 -7.54 -12.78 1.72
C GLY A 11 -6.45 -13.17 2.71
N ASN A 12 -6.76 -14.12 3.59
CA ASN A 12 -5.81 -14.64 4.57
C ASN A 12 -4.59 -15.37 3.97
N ALA A 13 -4.64 -15.77 2.69
CA ALA A 13 -3.56 -16.44 1.99
C ALA A 13 -2.50 -15.49 1.41
N VAL A 14 -2.53 -14.19 1.76
CA VAL A 14 -1.58 -13.18 1.27
C VAL A 14 -0.11 -13.57 1.49
N SER A 15 0.19 -14.32 2.55
CA SER A 15 1.55 -14.79 2.84
C SER A 15 2.09 -15.80 1.83
N LEU A 16 1.23 -16.45 1.02
CA LEU A 16 1.65 -17.36 -0.05
C LEU A 16 2.42 -16.63 -1.16
N LEU A 17 2.29 -15.29 -1.26
CA LEU A 17 3.08 -14.52 -2.20
C LEU A 17 4.58 -14.65 -1.96
N ALA A 18 4.99 -14.96 -0.73
CA ALA A 18 6.39 -15.17 -0.37
C ALA A 18 7.06 -16.33 -1.12
N GLU A 19 6.27 -17.25 -1.69
CA GLU A 19 6.76 -18.37 -2.48
C GLU A 19 7.24 -17.97 -3.88
N PHE A 20 7.02 -16.73 -4.31
CA PHE A 20 7.42 -16.22 -5.62
C PHE A 20 8.65 -15.30 -5.50
N PRO A 21 9.87 -15.75 -5.86
CA PRO A 21 11.08 -14.94 -5.65
C PRO A 21 11.04 -13.54 -6.28
N TRP A 22 10.36 -13.39 -7.43
CA TRP A 22 10.28 -12.13 -8.16
C TRP A 22 9.42 -11.06 -7.47
N VAL A 23 8.65 -11.41 -6.43
CA VAL A 23 7.88 -10.41 -5.67
C VAL A 23 8.76 -9.61 -4.72
N TYR A 24 9.97 -10.08 -4.44
CA TYR A 24 10.97 -9.35 -3.67
C TYR A 24 11.75 -8.40 -4.59
N GLY A 25 11.78 -7.11 -4.24
CA GLY A 25 12.46 -6.06 -5.01
C GLY A 25 11.52 -4.96 -5.50
N PRO A 26 10.41 -5.28 -6.20
CA PRO A 26 9.42 -4.27 -6.57
C PRO A 26 8.74 -3.65 -5.35
N LYS A 27 8.31 -2.39 -5.49
CA LYS A 27 7.49 -1.74 -4.46
C LYS A 27 6.13 -2.45 -4.35
N MET A 28 5.82 -2.94 -3.16
CA MET A 28 4.53 -3.58 -2.87
C MET A 28 3.55 -2.56 -2.29
N VAL A 29 2.35 -2.52 -2.87
CA VAL A 29 1.24 -1.69 -2.42
C VAL A 29 0.08 -2.60 -2.05
N TYR A 30 -0.48 -2.38 -0.85
CA TYR A 30 -1.69 -3.05 -0.39
C TYR A 30 -2.89 -2.15 -0.54
N TRP A 31 -3.89 -2.62 -1.28
CA TRP A 31 -5.16 -1.96 -1.48
C TRP A 31 -6.28 -2.90 -1.04
N GLY A 32 -6.73 -2.74 0.19
CA GLY A 32 -7.76 -3.56 0.82
C GLY A 32 -8.81 -2.68 1.51
N ASP A 33 -9.91 -3.30 1.90
CA ASP A 33 -11.04 -2.60 2.52
C ASP A 33 -10.65 -1.99 3.87
N ILE A 34 -11.28 -0.85 4.19
CA ILE A 34 -11.14 -0.24 5.51
C ILE A 34 -12.19 -0.91 6.42
N ASP A 35 -11.80 -2.05 6.97
CA ASP A 35 -12.51 -2.82 7.99
C ASP A 35 -11.50 -3.58 8.85
N THR A 36 -11.95 -4.26 9.90
CA THR A 36 -11.02 -4.93 10.82
C THR A 36 -10.28 -6.11 10.18
N HIS A 37 -10.90 -6.77 9.19
CA HIS A 37 -10.27 -7.86 8.43
C HIS A 37 -9.19 -7.38 7.44
N GLY A 38 -9.39 -6.25 6.78
CA GLY A 38 -8.44 -5.63 5.85
C GLY A 38 -7.14 -5.27 6.56
N TYR A 39 -7.24 -4.65 7.74
CA TYR A 39 -6.09 -4.40 8.60
C TYR A 39 -5.41 -5.69 9.07
N ALA A 40 -6.17 -6.73 9.45
CA ALA A 40 -5.59 -8.01 9.85
C ALA A 40 -4.83 -8.71 8.71
N ILE A 41 -5.35 -8.66 7.49
CA ILE A 41 -4.68 -9.17 6.29
C ILE A 41 -3.41 -8.38 6.01
N MET A 42 -3.47 -7.05 6.12
CA MET A 42 -2.30 -6.19 5.91
C MET A 42 -1.18 -6.47 6.93
N ASN A 43 -1.54 -6.59 8.21
CA ASN A 43 -0.60 -6.99 9.27
C ASN A 43 0.03 -8.35 8.96
N ARG A 44 -0.77 -9.33 8.50
CA ARG A 44 -0.24 -10.64 8.07
C ARG A 44 0.68 -10.51 6.86
N ALA A 45 0.35 -9.68 5.88
CA ALA A 45 1.20 -9.45 4.71
C ALA A 45 2.57 -8.87 5.11
N ARG A 46 2.59 -7.92 6.06
CA ARG A 46 3.82 -7.30 6.57
C ARG A 46 4.73 -8.25 7.34
N THR A 47 4.25 -9.42 7.78
CA THR A 47 5.14 -10.47 8.32
C THR A 47 6.13 -11.01 7.27
N ARG A 48 5.77 -10.91 5.98
CA ARG A 48 6.60 -11.37 4.85
C ARG A 48 7.15 -10.22 4.02
N PHE A 49 6.45 -9.08 4.01
CA PHE A 49 6.79 -7.89 3.23
C PHE A 49 6.80 -6.66 4.14
N PRO A 50 7.85 -6.45 4.95
CA PRO A 50 7.88 -5.36 5.93
C PRO A 50 7.72 -3.97 5.30
N ASP A 51 8.21 -3.79 4.06
CA ASP A 51 8.15 -2.51 3.33
C ASP A 51 6.82 -2.31 2.56
N LEU A 52 5.81 -3.17 2.77
CA LEU A 52 4.52 -3.06 2.11
C LEU A 52 3.76 -1.81 2.60
N VAL A 53 3.43 -0.94 1.64
CA VAL A 53 2.76 0.34 1.88
C VAL A 53 1.27 0.19 1.59
N SER A 54 0.42 0.66 2.50
CA SER A 54 -1.03 0.70 2.29
C SER A 54 -1.40 1.89 1.40
N VAL A 55 -2.50 1.78 0.66
CA VAL A 55 -3.05 2.91 -0.10
C VAL A 55 -4.53 3.06 0.24
N MET A 56 -4.95 4.30 0.50
CA MET A 56 -6.34 4.64 0.86
C MET A 56 -6.81 3.91 2.13
N MET A 57 -5.93 3.65 3.09
CA MET A 57 -6.24 3.00 4.37
C MET A 57 -6.03 3.93 5.58
N ASP A 58 -6.09 5.23 5.32
CA ASP A 58 -6.00 6.29 6.32
C ASP A 58 -7.40 6.76 6.78
N LYS A 59 -7.41 7.49 7.90
CA LYS A 59 -8.64 8.00 8.52
C LYS A 59 -9.35 9.00 7.60
N GLU A 60 -8.60 9.84 6.90
CA GLU A 60 -9.12 10.85 6.00
C GLU A 60 -9.94 10.20 4.90
N THR A 61 -9.41 9.13 4.29
CA THR A 61 -10.11 8.31 3.31
C THR A 61 -11.35 7.68 3.92
N PHE A 62 -11.24 7.05 5.11
CA PHE A 62 -12.38 6.41 5.74
C PHE A 62 -13.56 7.38 5.93
N LEU A 63 -13.27 8.60 6.42
CA LEU A 63 -14.27 9.63 6.67
C LEU A 63 -14.76 10.34 5.41
N GLU A 64 -13.92 10.47 4.37
CA GLU A 64 -14.30 11.06 3.07
C GLU A 64 -15.47 10.30 2.45
N TYR A 65 -15.49 8.97 2.58
CA TYR A 65 -16.48 8.09 1.93
C TYR A 65 -17.50 7.49 2.89
N ARG A 66 -17.88 8.25 3.94
CA ARG A 66 -18.85 7.82 4.96
C ARG A 66 -20.20 7.37 4.40
N GLU A 67 -20.60 7.92 3.26
CA GLU A 67 -21.83 7.56 2.54
C GLU A 67 -21.77 6.19 1.86
N LEU A 68 -20.58 5.62 1.70
CA LEU A 68 -20.35 4.30 1.09
C LEU A 68 -20.13 3.19 2.12
N TRP A 69 -20.14 3.54 3.41
CA TRP A 69 -20.00 2.57 4.50
C TRP A 69 -21.13 1.55 4.49
N VAL A 70 -20.77 0.32 4.80
CA VAL A 70 -21.70 -0.78 5.06
C VAL A 70 -21.32 -1.50 6.34
N GLU A 71 -22.11 -2.51 6.67
CA GLU A 71 -21.88 -3.37 7.82
C GLU A 71 -20.80 -4.43 7.54
N GLU A 72 -19.85 -4.53 8.46
CA GLU A 72 -18.93 -5.64 8.62
C GLU A 72 -19.62 -6.76 9.40
N ALA A 73 -20.02 -7.84 8.69
CA ALA A 73 -20.83 -8.92 9.28
C ALA A 73 -20.24 -9.49 10.60
N ALA A 74 -18.91 -9.59 10.69
CA ALA A 74 -18.20 -9.91 11.92
C ALA A 74 -16.84 -9.22 11.90
N GLN A 75 -16.41 -8.70 13.05
CA GLN A 75 -15.07 -8.15 13.17
C GLN A 75 -14.02 -9.26 13.25
N ALA A 76 -12.81 -8.95 12.78
CA ALA A 76 -11.62 -9.77 12.94
C ALA A 76 -11.36 -10.09 14.42
N PRO A 77 -10.98 -11.32 14.76
CA PRO A 77 -10.76 -11.74 16.15
C PRO A 77 -9.51 -11.12 16.78
N GLU A 78 -8.55 -10.66 15.97
CA GLU A 78 -7.32 -10.04 16.45
C GLU A 78 -7.61 -8.77 17.26
N ALA A 79 -7.08 -8.70 18.49
CA ALA A 79 -7.18 -7.52 19.35
C ALA A 79 -6.08 -6.50 19.05
N GLU A 80 -4.91 -6.98 18.59
CA GLU A 80 -3.75 -6.16 18.28
C GLU A 80 -3.12 -6.59 16.96
N LEU A 81 -2.58 -5.62 16.23
CA LEU A 81 -1.95 -5.80 14.93
C LEU A 81 -0.60 -5.05 14.94
N PRO A 82 0.47 -5.67 15.49
CA PRO A 82 1.71 -4.97 15.84
C PRO A 82 2.53 -4.46 14.64
N LEU A 83 2.19 -4.88 13.41
CA LEU A 83 2.87 -4.45 12.18
C LEU A 83 2.11 -3.34 11.44
N LEU A 84 1.05 -2.79 12.03
CA LEU A 84 0.40 -1.58 11.55
C LEU A 84 1.20 -0.34 11.94
N THR A 85 1.13 0.72 11.12
CA THR A 85 1.64 2.04 11.52
C THR A 85 0.75 2.65 12.60
N GLU A 86 1.23 3.72 13.23
CA GLU A 86 0.44 4.44 14.25
C GLU A 86 -0.88 4.97 13.67
N GLU A 87 -0.85 5.51 12.45
CA GLU A 87 -2.02 6.04 11.75
C GLU A 87 -3.03 4.94 11.42
N GLU A 88 -2.55 3.79 10.95
CA GLU A 88 -3.39 2.63 10.64
C GLU A 88 -4.00 2.03 11.91
N MET A 89 -3.24 1.96 13.01
CA MET A 89 -3.72 1.51 14.32
C MET A 89 -4.84 2.39 14.87
N VAL A 90 -4.79 3.71 14.63
CA VAL A 90 -5.86 4.64 15.03
C VAL A 90 -7.17 4.29 14.34
N VAL A 91 -7.13 4.00 13.03
CA VAL A 91 -8.33 3.60 12.28
C VAL A 91 -8.82 2.23 12.72
N PHE A 92 -7.93 1.25 12.81
CA PHE A 92 -8.26 -0.10 13.26
C PHE A 92 -8.97 -0.10 14.63
N ARG A 93 -8.40 0.59 15.63
CA ARG A 93 -9.02 0.71 16.97
C ARG A 93 -10.35 1.46 16.91
N GLY A 94 -10.43 2.55 16.15
CA GLY A 94 -11.68 3.28 15.98
C GLY A 94 -12.81 2.42 15.38
N LEU A 95 -12.49 1.54 14.42
CA LEU A 95 -13.44 0.55 13.89
C LEU A 95 -13.80 -0.50 14.93
N LYS A 96 -12.79 -1.03 15.63
CA LYS A 96 -12.94 -2.11 16.62
C LYS A 96 -13.85 -1.66 17.78
N ASP A 97 -13.62 -0.46 18.29
CA ASP A 97 -14.32 0.13 19.43
C ASP A 97 -15.63 0.84 19.03
N GLY A 98 -15.94 0.89 17.73
CA GLY A 98 -17.17 1.49 17.21
C GLY A 98 -17.22 3.01 17.30
N LEU A 99 -16.07 3.69 17.23
CA LEU A 99 -15.94 5.15 17.37
C LEU A 99 -16.82 5.94 16.39
N TRP A 100 -17.02 5.41 15.17
CA TRP A 100 -17.82 6.04 14.12
C TRP A 100 -19.17 5.34 13.89
N GLY A 101 -19.40 4.22 14.56
CA GLY A 101 -20.54 3.32 14.37
C GLY A 101 -20.12 1.87 14.57
N SER A 102 -21.10 1.00 14.83
CA SER A 102 -20.86 -0.42 15.04
C SER A 102 -20.56 -1.12 13.72
N GLN A 103 -19.53 -1.98 13.70
CA GLN A 103 -19.27 -2.91 12.61
C GLN A 103 -19.24 -2.21 11.24
N LEU A 104 -18.43 -1.17 11.09
CA LEU A 104 -18.35 -0.42 9.83
C LEU A 104 -17.28 -0.99 8.90
N ARG A 105 -17.59 -0.98 7.61
CA ARG A 105 -16.68 -1.33 6.52
C ARG A 105 -16.81 -0.34 5.37
N LEU A 106 -15.68 0.14 4.86
CA LEU A 106 -15.61 0.76 3.55
C LEU A 106 -14.99 -0.23 2.55
N GLU A 107 -15.85 -0.79 1.70
CA GLU A 107 -15.42 -1.56 0.53
C GLU A 107 -14.75 -0.62 -0.48
N GLN A 108 -13.44 -0.78 -0.70
CA GLN A 108 -12.67 0.10 -1.60
C GLN A 108 -13.19 0.04 -3.04
N GLU A 109 -13.79 -1.07 -3.45
CA GLU A 109 -14.41 -1.22 -4.78
C GLU A 109 -15.60 -0.28 -5.02
N ARG A 110 -16.16 0.33 -3.96
CA ARG A 110 -17.19 1.36 -4.09
C ARG A 110 -16.63 2.74 -4.39
N ILE A 111 -15.35 2.98 -4.14
CA ILE A 111 -14.69 4.24 -4.50
C ILE A 111 -14.56 4.30 -6.02
N SER A 112 -14.82 5.48 -6.60
CA SER A 112 -14.73 5.63 -8.05
C SER A 112 -13.35 5.26 -8.58
N TRP A 113 -13.34 4.51 -9.68
CA TRP A 113 -12.12 3.99 -10.30
C TRP A 113 -11.11 5.10 -10.64
N GLU A 114 -11.60 6.27 -11.05
CA GLU A 114 -10.76 7.45 -11.30
C GLU A 114 -9.99 7.87 -10.05
N LYS A 115 -10.68 8.02 -8.91
CA LYS A 115 -10.05 8.41 -7.64
C LYS A 115 -9.07 7.34 -7.15
N ALA A 116 -9.48 6.07 -7.21
CA ALA A 116 -8.66 4.93 -6.78
C ALA A 116 -7.36 4.83 -7.60
N ILE A 117 -7.44 4.83 -8.93
CA ILE A 117 -6.26 4.79 -9.80
C ILE A 117 -5.35 5.98 -9.52
N ASN A 118 -5.90 7.19 -9.36
CA ASN A 118 -5.09 8.37 -9.13
C ASN A 118 -4.28 8.27 -7.83
N LYS A 119 -4.85 7.70 -6.76
CA LYS A 119 -4.15 7.45 -5.50
C LYS A 119 -3.10 6.34 -5.65
N ILE A 120 -3.44 5.23 -6.28
CA ILE A 120 -2.52 4.10 -6.51
C ILE A 120 -1.31 4.56 -7.34
N ARG A 121 -1.54 5.30 -8.43
CA ARG A 121 -0.46 5.86 -9.27
C ARG A 121 0.52 6.73 -8.48
N LYS A 122 0.02 7.59 -7.59
CA LYS A 122 0.85 8.45 -6.76
C LYS A 122 1.74 7.65 -5.81
N VAL A 123 1.22 6.57 -5.23
CA VAL A 123 2.00 5.70 -4.33
C VAL A 123 2.97 4.80 -5.10
N SER A 124 2.60 4.32 -6.28
CA SER A 124 3.46 3.43 -7.08
C SER A 124 4.51 4.16 -7.93
N ALA A 125 4.44 5.48 -8.07
CA ALA A 125 5.44 6.24 -8.79
C ALA A 125 6.84 6.05 -8.14
N PRO A 126 7.90 5.85 -8.94
CA PRO A 126 9.25 5.86 -8.41
C PRO A 126 9.48 7.18 -7.69
N GLN A 127 9.91 7.13 -6.43
CA GLN A 127 10.48 8.31 -5.80
C GLN A 127 11.74 8.62 -6.60
N HIS A 128 11.66 9.62 -7.49
CA HIS A 128 12.86 10.13 -8.13
C HIS A 128 13.65 10.80 -7.01
N GLY A 129 14.64 10.08 -6.47
CA GLY A 129 15.81 10.76 -5.95
C GLY A 129 16.36 11.55 -7.12
N SER A 130 16.33 12.88 -7.03
CA SER A 130 17.20 13.68 -7.89
C SER A 130 18.60 13.09 -7.74
N PRO A 131 19.28 12.67 -8.82
CA PRO A 131 20.72 12.70 -8.74
C PRO A 131 21.05 14.18 -8.57
N ASP A 132 21.66 14.55 -7.45
CA ASP A 132 22.39 15.80 -7.37
C ASP A 132 23.37 15.77 -8.53
N LEU A 133 23.02 16.49 -9.61
CA LEU A 133 23.97 16.81 -10.66
C LEU A 133 24.88 17.87 -10.06
N GLU A 134 25.90 17.44 -9.33
CA GLU A 134 27.11 18.25 -9.21
C GLU A 134 27.65 18.43 -10.64
N GLU A 135 27.29 19.55 -11.27
CA GLU A 135 28.01 20.06 -12.43
C GLU A 135 29.42 20.44 -11.99
N THR A 136 30.33 19.45 -11.97
CA THR A 136 31.75 19.77 -12.03
C THR A 136 32.05 20.21 -13.46
N ASN A 137 32.10 21.52 -13.67
CA ASN A 137 32.62 22.12 -14.89
C ASN A 137 34.09 21.71 -15.07
N THR A 138 34.34 20.61 -15.79
CA THR A 138 35.64 20.32 -16.36
C THR A 138 35.72 21.05 -17.70
N ALA A 139 36.53 22.10 -17.72
CA ALA A 139 37.01 22.73 -18.94
C ALA A 139 37.91 21.73 -19.67
N ASP A 140 37.31 20.85 -20.47
CA ASP A 140 37.91 20.25 -21.66
C ASP A 140 36.82 19.42 -22.36
N GLY A 141 36.43 19.88 -23.55
CA GLY A 141 35.42 19.19 -24.34
C GLY A 141 35.90 17.80 -24.72
N ASN A 142 35.26 16.76 -24.18
CA ASN A 142 35.11 15.48 -24.86
C ASN A 142 33.98 14.63 -24.24
N THR A 143 33.13 14.16 -25.14
CA THR A 143 32.07 13.13 -25.07
C THR A 143 31.82 12.45 -23.71
N CYS A 144 30.68 12.75 -23.07
CA CYS A 144 30.14 11.99 -21.95
C CYS A 144 29.47 10.70 -22.47
N LYS A 145 30.09 9.54 -22.24
CA LYS A 145 29.45 8.22 -22.45
C LYS A 145 28.79 7.78 -21.15
N LEU A 146 27.47 7.96 -21.07
CA LEU A 146 26.64 7.35 -20.01
C LEU A 146 26.54 5.83 -20.28
N THR A 147 27.23 5.03 -19.46
CA THR A 147 27.04 3.58 -19.44
C THR A 147 26.37 3.23 -18.11
N THR A 148 25.04 3.07 -18.13
CA THR A 148 24.31 2.55 -16.97
C THR A 148 24.48 1.03 -16.96
N THR A 149 25.32 0.53 -16.06
CA THR A 149 25.40 -0.91 -15.79
C THR A 149 24.17 -1.31 -14.99
N ILE A 150 23.24 -2.01 -15.64
CA ILE A 150 22.17 -2.74 -14.96
C ILE A 150 22.81 -4.02 -14.39
N PRO A 151 22.74 -4.30 -13.07
CA PRO A 151 23.19 -5.60 -12.57
C PRO A 151 22.26 -6.68 -13.09
N ALA A 152 22.84 -7.72 -13.68
CA ALA A 152 22.13 -8.90 -14.12
C ALA A 152 21.95 -9.88 -12.94
N PHE A 153 20.68 -10.22 -12.69
CA PHE A 153 20.11 -11.26 -11.83
C PHE A 153 20.39 -11.21 -10.33
#